data_AF-A0A419KX06-F1
#
_entry.id   AF-A0A419KX06-F1
#
_cell.length_a   1.000
_cell.length_b   1.000
_cell.length_c   1.000
_cell.angle_alpha   90.00
_cell.angle_beta   90.00
_cell.angle_gamma   90.00
#
_symmetry.space_group_name_H-M   'P 1'
#
loop_
_entity.id
_entity.type
_entity.pdbx_description
1 polymer ?
#
loop_
_entity_poly.entity_id
_entity_poly.type
_entity_poly.pdbx_seq_one_letter_code
_entity_poly.pdbx_strand_id
1 'polypeptide(L)'
;MPRVITPIVYGKGGPREGKGFSRGELEEAGISMGEALRLGIPVDKRRSTKYEENVERIRAYVEEARKAGISFQRPRIEVKPKRGRVYRGLTSAGKKMRGLRKIRGLGK
;
A
#
# COMPACT_ATOMS: atom_id res chain seq x y z
N MET A 1 -12.50 8.13 1.92
CA MET A 1 -11.54 8.14 3.04
C MET A 1 -11.16 9.58 3.32
N PRO A 2 -11.29 10.05 4.57
CA PRO A 2 -10.82 11.38 4.94
C PRO A 2 -9.31 11.46 4.70
N ARG A 3 -8.84 12.57 4.14
CA ARG A 3 -7.41 12.85 3.97
C ARG A 3 -6.96 13.59 5.21
N VAL A 4 -6.07 12.96 5.99
CA VAL A 4 -5.52 13.58 7.21
C VAL A 4 -4.54 14.69 6.85
N ILE A 5 -3.86 14.56 5.72
CA ILE A 5 -2.88 15.53 5.23
C ILE A 5 -2.94 15.64 3.70
N THR A 6 -2.78 16.86 3.18
CA THR A 6 -2.77 17.18 1.75
C THR A 6 -1.51 17.95 1.36
N PRO A 7 -0.91 17.65 0.20
CA PRO A 7 0.21 18.45 -0.33
C PRO A 7 -0.32 19.73 -0.98
N ILE A 8 0.43 20.83 -0.87
CA ILE A 8 0.22 22.01 -1.70
C ILE A 8 1.02 21.85 -2.99
N VAL A 9 0.38 22.17 -4.11
CA VAL A 9 0.97 22.09 -5.45
C VAL A 9 0.72 23.40 -6.15
N TYR A 10 1.76 23.95 -6.77
CA TYR A 10 1.66 25.17 -7.53
C TYR A 10 1.39 24.84 -9.00
N GLY A 11 0.30 25.39 -9.55
CA GLY A 11 -0.05 25.29 -10.96
C GLY A 11 -0.25 26.67 -11.58
N LYS A 12 -0.65 26.70 -12.86
CA LYS A 12 -0.91 27.96 -13.59
C LYS A 12 -1.99 28.85 -12.94
N GLY A 13 -2.89 28.27 -12.13
CA GLY A 13 -3.94 28.98 -11.41
C GLY A 13 -3.64 29.26 -9.93
N GLY A 14 -2.38 29.13 -9.49
CA GLY A 14 -1.99 29.33 -8.09
C GLY A 14 -1.85 28.03 -7.28
N PRO A 15 -1.70 28.15 -5.94
CA PRO A 15 -1.57 27.01 -5.05
C PRO A 15 -2.90 26.25 -4.95
N ARG A 16 -2.82 24.93 -5.06
CA ARG A 16 -3.97 24.03 -4.91
C ARG A 16 -3.60 22.79 -4.12
N GLU A 17 -4.61 22.13 -3.56
CA GLU A 17 -4.42 20.82 -2.96
C GLU A 17 -4.14 19.76 -4.03
N GLY A 18 -3.06 19.01 -3.83
CA GLY A 18 -2.69 17.90 -4.68
C GLY A 18 -3.44 16.61 -4.33
N LYS A 19 -3.29 15.62 -5.20
CA LYS A 19 -3.83 14.27 -4.95
C LYS A 19 -3.06 13.54 -3.85
N GLY A 20 -1.74 13.72 -3.80
CA GLY A 20 -0.85 13.05 -2.86
C GLY A 20 0.61 13.52 -3.02
N PHE A 21 1.42 13.20 -2.02
CA PHE A 21 2.83 13.57 -1.95
C PHE A 21 3.64 12.85 -3.03
N SER A 22 4.63 13.55 -3.59
CA SER A 22 5.51 12.97 -4.60
C SER A 22 6.48 11.99 -3.96
N ARG A 23 7.07 11.11 -4.78
CA ARG A 23 8.10 10.19 -4.30
C ARG A 23 9.31 10.95 -3.73
N GLY A 24 9.67 12.06 -4.36
CA GLY A 24 10.80 12.88 -3.95
C GLY A 24 10.61 13.54 -2.58
N GLU A 25 9.40 14.04 -2.29
CA GLU A 25 9.08 14.64 -0.99
C GLU A 25 9.13 13.60 0.13
N LEU A 26 8.65 12.38 -0.12
CA LEU A 26 8.67 11.29 0.86
C LEU A 26 10.10 10.81 1.17
N GLU A 27 10.93 10.68 0.12
CA GLU A 27 12.35 10.30 0.27
C GLU A 27 13.13 11.35 1.10
N GLU A 28 12.87 12.64 0.88
CA GLU A 28 13.50 13.74 1.62
C GLU A 28 13.00 13.90 3.07
N ALA A 29 11.75 13.48 3.31
CA ALA A 29 11.21 13.33 4.66
C ALA A 29 11.74 12.06 5.37
N GLY A 30 12.53 11.22 4.69
CA GLY A 30 13.12 10.00 5.25
C GLY A 30 12.14 8.84 5.40
N ILE A 31 11.07 8.80 4.60
CA ILE A 31 10.00 7.79 4.70
C ILE A 31 9.84 7.05 3.38
N SER A 32 9.71 5.73 3.45
CA SER A 32 9.42 4.93 2.26
C SER A 32 7.95 5.07 1.84
N MET A 33 7.66 4.91 0.54
CA MET A 33 6.26 4.89 0.05
C MET A 33 5.38 3.88 0.79
N GLY A 34 5.96 2.74 1.19
CA GLY A 34 5.23 1.70 1.91
C GLY A 34 4.89 2.09 3.35
N GLU A 35 5.74 2.87 4.01
CA GLU A 35 5.48 3.44 5.33
C GLU A 35 4.46 4.59 5.25
N ALA A 36 4.62 5.47 4.26
CA ALA A 36 3.68 6.57 4.01
C ALA A 36 2.24 6.06 3.82
N LEU A 37 2.05 5.03 2.98
CA LEU A 37 0.74 4.41 2.77
C LEU A 37 0.17 3.78 4.03
N ARG A 38 1.02 3.24 4.91
CA ARG A 38 0.57 2.68 6.19
C ARG A 38 0.14 3.77 7.16
N LEU A 39 0.89 4.87 7.22
CA LEU A 39 0.55 6.05 8.02
C LEU A 39 -0.66 6.82 7.48
N GLY A 40 -1.30 6.35 6.39
CA GLY A 40 -2.45 7.01 5.76
C GLY A 40 -2.09 8.24 4.93
N ILE A 41 -0.80 8.45 4.63
CA ILE A 41 -0.33 9.56 3.81
C ILE A 41 -0.67 9.27 2.33
N PRO A 42 -1.39 10.17 1.63
CA PRO A 42 -1.71 9.97 0.23
C PRO A 42 -0.44 10.13 -0.63
N VAL A 43 -0.16 9.15 -1.50
CA VAL A 43 1.02 9.13 -2.37
C VAL A 43 0.62 9.29 -3.84
N ASP A 44 1.24 10.24 -4.55
CA ASP A 44 1.12 10.39 -6.00
C ASP A 44 2.43 10.00 -6.70
N LYS A 45 2.48 8.74 -7.15
CA LYS A 45 3.65 8.15 -7.81
C LYS A 45 4.00 8.80 -9.16
N ARG A 46 3.07 9.54 -9.76
CA ARG A 46 3.25 10.15 -11.10
C ARG A 46 3.88 11.54 -11.05
N ARG A 47 3.86 12.18 -9.88
CA ARG A 47 4.41 13.53 -9.68
C ARG A 47 5.91 13.43 -9.35
N SER A 48 6.73 14.20 -10.06
CA SER A 48 8.19 14.30 -9.82
C SER A 48 8.59 15.58 -9.07
N THR A 49 7.74 16.60 -9.06
CA THR A 49 7.99 17.88 -8.39
C THR A 49 8.12 17.72 -6.88
N LYS A 50 9.00 18.53 -6.28
CA LYS A 50 9.23 18.58 -4.84
C LYS A 50 9.04 20.01 -4.35
N TYR A 51 8.47 20.15 -3.17
CA TYR A 51 8.31 21.43 -2.48
C TYR A 51 8.69 21.25 -1.01
N GLU A 52 9.54 22.12 -0.49
CA GLU A 52 10.06 22.05 0.88
C GLU A 52 8.93 22.13 1.92
N GLU A 53 7.93 22.99 1.70
CA GLU A 53 6.74 23.10 2.55
C GLU A 53 5.97 21.77 2.72
N ASN A 54 6.03 20.89 1.72
CA ASN A 54 5.39 19.57 1.77
C ASN A 54 6.26 18.59 2.56
N VAL A 55 7.59 18.69 2.44
CA VAL A 55 8.55 17.87 3.19
C VAL A 55 8.43 18.14 4.69
N GLU A 56 8.37 19.41 5.10
CA GLU A 56 8.18 19.80 6.49
C GLU A 56 6.86 19.29 7.05
N ARG A 57 5.78 19.39 6.26
CA ARG A 57 4.47 18.86 6.61
C ARG A 57 4.48 17.35 6.84
N ILE A 58 5.18 16.60 5.99
CA ILE A 58 5.35 15.16 6.18
C ILE A 58 6.12 14.88 7.49
N ARG A 59 7.21 15.63 7.75
CA ARG A 59 8.02 15.46 8.98
C ARG A 59 7.20 15.72 10.24
N ALA A 60 6.45 16.81 10.29
CA ALA A 60 5.57 17.13 11.42
C ALA A 60 4.54 16.01 11.67
N TYR A 61 3.89 15.53 10.60
CA TYR A 61 2.92 14.45 10.69
C TYR A 61 3.53 13.13 11.18
N VAL A 62 4.76 12.82 10.77
CA VAL A 62 5.45 11.59 11.23
C VAL A 62 5.88 11.69 12.68
N GLU A 63 6.33 12.85 13.14
CA GLU A 63 6.62 13.09 14.55
C GLU A 63 5.35 12.92 15.41
N GLU A 64 4.21 13.46 14.98
CA GLU A 64 2.92 13.25 15.64
C GLU A 64 2.49 11.78 15.64
N ALA A 65 2.60 11.09 14.50
CA ALA A 65 2.26 9.68 14.39
C ALA A 65 3.14 8.79 15.28
N ARG A 66 4.43 9.13 15.43
CA ARG A 66 5.36 8.45 16.35
C ARG A 66 4.97 8.66 17.81
N LYS A 67 4.63 9.89 18.20
CA LYS A 67 4.13 10.20 19.56
C LYS A 67 2.85 9.43 19.87
N ALA A 68 1.96 9.28 18.90
CA ALA A 68 0.75 8.49 19.01
C ALA A 68 1.00 6.96 19.05
N GLY A 69 2.24 6.50 18.89
CA GLY A 69 2.61 5.07 18.93
C GLY A 69 2.10 4.27 17.73
N ILE A 70 1.75 4.93 16.62
CA ILE A 70 1.13 4.29 15.47
C ILE A 70 2.22 3.64 14.61
N SER A 71 2.59 2.39 14.94
CA SER A 71 3.46 1.57 14.11
C SER A 71 2.66 0.49 13.39
N PHE A 72 2.44 0.65 12.10
CA PHE A 72 1.90 -0.42 11.26
C PHE A 72 3.05 -1.35 10.84
N GLN A 73 3.35 -2.34 11.69
CA GLN A 73 4.24 -3.42 11.30
C GLN A 73 3.70 -4.08 10.02
N ARG A 74 4.59 -4.38 9.05
CA ARG A 74 4.15 -5.21 7.91
C ARG A 74 3.67 -6.53 8.49
N PRO A 75 2.49 -7.05 8.10
CA PRO A 75 2.17 -8.43 8.41
C PRO A 75 3.29 -9.28 7.80
N ARG A 76 4.02 -9.99 8.66
CA ARG A 76 5.07 -10.90 8.20
C ARG A 76 4.35 -12.01 7.45
N ILE A 77 4.66 -12.16 6.17
CA ILE A 77 4.16 -13.29 5.39
C ILE A 77 4.98 -14.50 5.83
N GLU A 78 4.45 -15.28 6.77
CA GLU A 78 5.13 -16.46 7.32
C GLU A 78 5.34 -17.55 6.28
N VAL A 79 4.37 -17.72 5.38
CA VAL A 79 4.37 -18.75 4.35
C VAL A 79 4.18 -18.14 2.96
N LYS A 80 4.90 -18.65 1.97
CA LYS A 80 4.69 -18.24 0.57
C LYS A 80 3.20 -18.44 0.21
N PRO A 81 2.55 -17.46 -0.44
CA PRO A 81 1.17 -17.60 -0.86
C PRO A 81 1.02 -18.84 -1.76
N LYS A 82 -0.03 -19.63 -1.52
CA LYS A 82 -0.30 -20.82 -2.33
C LYS A 82 -0.50 -20.37 -3.79
N ARG A 83 0.29 -20.93 -4.71
CA ARG A 83 0.13 -20.71 -6.16
C ARG A 83 -1.32 -21.01 -6.61
N GLY A 84 -1.72 -20.46 -7.76
CA GLY A 84 -3.09 -20.57 -8.27
C GLY A 84 -3.62 -22.01 -8.38
N ARG A 85 -4.96 -22.15 -8.40
CA ARG A 85 -5.64 -23.47 -8.43
C ARG A 85 -5.19 -24.35 -9.59
N VAL A 86 -4.94 -23.76 -10.76
CA VAL A 86 -4.45 -24.46 -11.97
C VAL A 86 -3.10 -25.12 -11.69
N TYR A 87 -2.12 -24.35 -11.23
CA TYR A 87 -0.78 -24.85 -10.90
C TYR A 87 -0.82 -25.96 -9.84
N ARG A 88 -1.72 -25.84 -8.86
CA ARG A 88 -1.89 -26.85 -7.80
C ARG A 88 -2.68 -28.09 -8.26
N GLY A 89 -3.16 -28.13 -9.50
CA GLY A 89 -4.00 -29.21 -10.02
C GLY A 89 -5.34 -29.34 -9.29
N LEU A 90 -5.88 -28.24 -8.76
CA LEU A 90 -7.13 -28.21 -7.99
C LEU A 90 -8.35 -27.80 -8.82
N THR A 91 -8.17 -27.54 -10.12
CA THR A 91 -9.29 -27.38 -11.06
C THR A 91 -10.09 -28.68 -11.19
N SER A 92 -11.29 -28.63 -11.76
CA SER A 92 -12.11 -29.82 -12.01
C SER A 92 -11.38 -30.88 -12.84
N ALA A 93 -10.75 -30.46 -13.94
CA ALA A 93 -9.91 -31.32 -14.78
C ALA A 93 -8.66 -31.80 -14.04
N GLY A 94 -7.98 -30.91 -13.29
CA GLY A 94 -6.80 -31.28 -12.50
C GLY A 94 -7.10 -32.30 -11.39
N LYS A 95 -8.22 -32.14 -10.69
CA LYS A 95 -8.71 -33.11 -9.71
C LYS A 95 -9.07 -34.44 -10.36
N LYS A 96 -9.66 -34.42 -11.57
CA LYS A 96 -9.95 -35.63 -12.34
C LYS A 96 -8.66 -36.37 -12.71
N MET A 97 -7.68 -35.66 -13.28
CA MET A 97 -6.37 -36.22 -13.64
C MET A 97 -5.62 -36.79 -12.43
N ARG A 98 -5.64 -36.07 -11.29
CA ARG A 98 -4.98 -36.50 -10.05
C ARG A 98 -5.74 -37.56 -9.25
N GLY A 99 -6.91 -38.01 -9.71
CA GLY A 99 -7.76 -38.94 -8.95
C GLY A 99 -8.35 -38.36 -7.65
N LEU A 100 -8.27 -37.03 -7.46
CA LEU A 100 -8.77 -36.32 -6.27
C LEU A 100 -10.24 -35.93 -6.39
N ARG A 101 -10.93 -36.39 -7.43
CA ARG A 101 -12.34 -36.08 -7.65
C ARG A 101 -13.16 -36.93 -6.69
N LYS A 102 -13.78 -36.30 -5.69
CA LYS A 102 -14.71 -36.99 -4.78
C LYS A 102 -15.76 -37.72 -5.61
N ILE A 103 -15.91 -39.03 -5.36
CA ILE A 103 -17.05 -39.80 -5.85
C ILE A 103 -18.27 -39.24 -5.11
N ARG A 104 -19.32 -38.85 -5.84
CA ARG A 104 -20.59 -38.46 -5.23
C ARG A 104 -21.10 -39.67 -4.42
N GLY A 105 -21.25 -39.51 -3.10
CA GLY A 105 -21.80 -40.55 -2.21
C GLY A 105 -20.83 -41.16 -1.18
N LEU A 106 -19.53 -40.84 -1.22
CA LEU A 106 -18.52 -41.34 -0.26
C LEU A 106 -17.98 -40.24 0.66
N GLY A 107 -18.87 -39.40 1.18
CA GLY A 107 -18.58 -38.53 2.32
C GLY A 107 -19.39 -39.03 3.50
N LYS A 108 -18.72 -39.58 4.53
CA LYS A 108 -19.26 -39.49 5.89
C LYS A 108 -19.44 -38.01 6.25
#